data_AF-A0A927Q2Z7-F1
#
_entry.id   AF-A0A927Q2Z7-F1
#
_cell.length_a   1.000
_cell.length_b   1.000
_cell.length_c   1.000
_cell.angle_alpha   90.00
_cell.angle_beta   90.00
_cell.angle_gamma   90.00
#
_symmetry.space_group_name_H-M   'P 1'
#
loop_
_entity.id
_entity.type
_entity.pdbx_description
1 polymer ?
#
loop_
_entity_poly.entity_id
_entity_poly.type
_entity_poly.pdbx_seq_one_letter_code
_entity_poly.pdbx_strand_id
1 'polypeptide(L)'
;MPPADLPDRGVLVLVTGTGRSGTSTIAGSLHHLGLEVPGPFLGANDSNPKGFFESKWAVRFHKRIASGAGIHDMDSRPGALERAHEATTPEMRAELVGFLRKRCAGHRQVVVKDPRSVWAQQLWREAAAEVGLEIRYLSMLRHPAEVIGSRSAYYATQTDEAQRHRYEIFNVARWVNNSLISERETRGQHRTFVRYTDLLEDWRPALEKVATELGLSYTGDLTPGTRHPVDDFIDPDLRRVRVTWDDLDVPDDLVEIAQGIWDQLMVLHAAGGADESASAELDALAARYDRLFAAAAAISHDAVEEARAEARAAGAREATRPETPTAATGRLVEETGGRDLLRVVVERAAGRLPGRRRGRA
;
A
#
# COMPACT_ATOMS: atom_id res chain seq x y z
N MET A 1 -10.67 21.09 -28.12
CA MET A 1 -9.75 22.18 -27.73
C MET A 1 -8.68 21.58 -26.85
N PRO A 2 -7.38 21.79 -27.11
CA PRO A 2 -6.37 21.50 -26.09
C PRO A 2 -6.63 22.43 -24.88
N PRO A 3 -6.32 22.01 -23.64
CA PRO A 3 -6.40 22.93 -22.52
C PRO A 3 -5.43 24.08 -22.76
N ALA A 4 -5.91 25.31 -22.56
CA ALA A 4 -5.12 26.52 -22.60
C ALA A 4 -3.89 26.39 -21.69
N ASP A 5 -2.74 26.88 -22.16
CA ASP A 5 -1.48 26.99 -21.41
C ASP A 5 -1.73 27.30 -19.93
N LEU A 6 -1.58 26.29 -19.08
CA LEU A 6 -1.55 26.49 -17.64
C LEU A 6 -0.24 27.24 -17.34
N PRO A 7 -0.28 28.35 -16.58
CA PRO A 7 0.95 28.97 -16.12
C PRO A 7 1.78 27.92 -15.38
N ASP A 8 3.10 28.13 -15.42
CA ASP A 8 4.24 27.30 -14.99
C ASP A 8 4.15 26.67 -13.57
N ARG A 9 3.04 25.99 -13.25
CA ARG A 9 2.70 25.44 -11.93
C ARG A 9 3.53 24.19 -11.69
N GLY A 10 4.14 24.09 -10.52
CA GLY A 10 4.83 22.86 -10.13
C GLY A 10 3.85 21.69 -10.02
N VAL A 11 4.35 20.48 -10.22
CA VAL A 11 3.58 19.25 -10.20
C VAL A 11 3.98 18.40 -9.00
N LEU A 12 2.98 17.89 -8.28
CA LEU A 12 3.12 16.81 -7.33
C LEU A 12 2.55 15.53 -7.95
N VAL A 13 3.39 14.54 -8.22
CA VAL A 13 2.95 13.20 -8.62
C VAL A 13 2.80 12.34 -7.38
N LEU A 14 1.58 11.91 -7.07
CA LEU A 14 1.33 10.91 -6.05
C LEU A 14 1.30 9.52 -6.72
N VAL A 15 2.27 8.68 -6.39
CA VAL A 15 2.31 7.29 -6.87
C VAL A 15 1.37 6.46 -6.00
N THR A 16 0.34 5.92 -6.63
CA THR A 16 -0.71 5.10 -6.04
C THR A 16 -0.66 3.67 -6.56
N GLY A 17 -1.38 2.78 -5.90
CA GLY A 17 -1.42 1.36 -6.23
C GLY A 17 -1.20 0.49 -5.00
N THR A 18 -1.71 -0.73 -5.08
CA THR A 18 -1.61 -1.69 -3.99
C THR A 18 -0.15 -2.09 -3.75
N GLY A 19 0.18 -2.48 -2.51
CA GLY A 19 1.52 -2.99 -2.22
C GLY A 19 1.85 -4.17 -3.15
N ARG A 20 3.08 -4.22 -3.68
CA ARG A 20 3.56 -5.22 -4.67
C ARG A 20 3.09 -5.05 -6.11
N SER A 21 2.41 -3.95 -6.45
CA SER A 21 2.04 -3.64 -7.84
C SER A 21 3.14 -2.96 -8.67
N GLY A 22 4.34 -2.77 -8.13
CA GLY A 22 5.45 -2.07 -8.82
C GLY A 22 5.58 -0.58 -8.48
N THR A 23 4.88 -0.09 -7.44
CA THR A 23 4.99 1.31 -6.98
C THR A 23 6.41 1.73 -6.60
N SER A 24 7.24 0.83 -6.05
CA SER A 24 8.65 1.11 -5.78
C SER A 24 9.46 1.25 -7.08
N THR A 25 9.17 0.39 -8.06
CA THR A 25 9.86 0.39 -9.37
C THR A 25 9.60 1.70 -10.08
N ILE A 26 8.34 2.13 -10.21
CA ILE A 26 8.05 3.41 -10.89
C ILE A 26 8.63 4.62 -10.16
N ALA A 27 8.56 4.65 -8.82
CA ALA A 27 9.10 5.77 -8.05
C ALA A 27 10.64 5.85 -8.16
N GLY A 28 11.33 4.70 -8.16
CA GLY A 28 12.77 4.64 -8.39
C GLY A 28 13.15 5.02 -9.82
N SER A 29 12.38 4.61 -10.82
CA SER A 29 12.62 5.02 -12.21
C SER A 29 12.47 6.53 -12.40
N LEU A 30 11.43 7.14 -11.83
CA LEU A 30 11.24 8.60 -11.86
C LEU A 30 12.37 9.34 -11.13
N HIS A 31 12.86 8.79 -10.01
CA HIS A 31 14.04 9.31 -9.33
C HIS A 31 15.28 9.31 -10.23
N HIS A 32 15.56 8.18 -10.89
CA HIS A 32 16.69 8.05 -11.80
C HIS A 32 16.56 8.92 -13.07
N LEU A 33 15.34 9.29 -13.47
CA LEU A 33 15.08 10.24 -14.55
C LEU A 33 15.17 11.72 -14.13
N GLY A 34 15.47 11.98 -12.86
CA GLY A 34 15.75 13.32 -12.33
C GLY A 34 14.55 14.05 -11.73
N LEU A 35 13.45 13.36 -11.42
CA LEU A 35 12.39 13.94 -10.59
C LEU A 35 12.80 13.92 -9.12
N GLU A 36 12.31 14.91 -8.36
CA GLU A 36 12.55 14.96 -6.91
C GLU A 36 11.70 13.91 -6.20
N VAL A 37 12.35 12.92 -5.59
CA VAL A 37 11.70 11.91 -4.74
C VAL A 37 12.20 12.11 -3.32
N PRO A 38 11.38 12.66 -2.40
CA PRO A 38 11.87 13.11 -1.09
C PRO A 38 12.43 11.99 -0.19
N GLY A 39 13.76 11.95 -0.05
CA GLY A 39 14.44 11.13 0.94
C GLY A 39 14.40 11.72 2.38
N PRO A 40 14.95 11.03 3.39
CA PRO A 40 15.54 9.70 3.33
C PRO A 40 14.48 8.60 3.11
N PHE A 41 14.82 7.58 2.31
CA PHE A 41 13.92 6.48 1.99
C PHE A 41 13.90 5.40 3.08
N LEU A 42 12.83 4.61 3.14
CA LEU A 42 12.88 3.30 3.79
C LEU A 42 13.97 2.45 3.13
N GLY A 43 14.81 1.83 3.97
CA GLY A 43 15.92 1.00 3.51
C GLY A 43 15.45 -0.23 2.75
N ALA A 44 16.28 -0.69 1.81
CA ALA A 44 16.08 -1.96 1.13
C ALA A 44 16.04 -3.13 2.15
N ASN A 45 15.35 -4.20 1.76
CA ASN A 45 15.31 -5.47 2.51
C ASN A 45 15.10 -6.63 1.53
N ASP A 46 15.06 -7.86 2.04
CA ASP A 46 14.97 -9.05 1.20
C ASP A 46 13.71 -9.09 0.33
N SER A 47 12.62 -8.43 0.75
CA SER A 47 11.39 -8.35 -0.06
C SER A 47 11.45 -7.28 -1.16
N ASN A 48 12.37 -6.32 -1.07
CA ASN A 48 12.60 -5.28 -2.08
C ASN A 48 14.06 -4.78 -2.02
N PRO A 49 15.00 -5.53 -2.65
CA PRO A 49 16.43 -5.26 -2.54
C PRO A 49 16.86 -3.96 -3.25
N LYS A 50 16.08 -3.50 -4.22
CA LYS A 50 16.32 -2.25 -4.96
C LYS A 50 15.86 -0.99 -4.19
N GLY A 51 15.23 -1.15 -3.02
CA GLY A 51 14.77 -0.05 -2.18
C GLY A 51 13.33 0.38 -2.45
N PHE A 52 12.68 1.00 -1.45
CA PHE A 52 11.25 1.28 -1.50
C PHE A 52 10.89 2.63 -2.14
N PHE A 53 11.82 3.59 -2.15
CA PHE A 53 11.55 4.98 -2.55
C PHE A 53 10.35 5.59 -1.79
N GLU A 54 10.07 5.06 -0.59
CA GLU A 54 9.09 5.58 0.35
C GLU A 54 9.79 6.55 1.28
N SER A 55 9.34 7.80 1.29
CA SER A 55 9.86 8.78 2.24
C SER A 55 9.56 8.35 3.66
N LYS A 56 10.58 8.29 4.54
CA LYS A 56 10.37 8.02 5.97
C LYS A 56 9.38 9.01 6.60
N TRP A 57 9.36 10.25 6.12
CA TRP A 57 8.40 11.26 6.58
C TRP A 57 6.97 10.87 6.18
N ALA A 58 6.71 10.60 4.89
CA ALA A 58 5.37 10.24 4.40
C ALA A 58 4.85 8.96 5.08
N VAL A 59 5.69 7.95 5.25
CA VAL A 59 5.33 6.70 5.96
C VAL A 59 4.89 6.98 7.39
N ARG A 60 5.65 7.79 8.15
CA ARG A 60 5.27 8.15 9.52
C ARG A 60 3.98 8.97 9.53
N PHE A 61 3.86 9.91 8.62
CA PHE A 61 2.70 10.78 8.49
C PHE A 61 1.40 9.97 8.25
N HIS A 62 1.39 9.08 7.25
CA HIS A 62 0.21 8.25 6.96
C HIS A 62 -0.07 7.23 8.07
N LYS A 63 0.96 6.69 8.74
CA LYS A 63 0.76 5.81 9.90
C LYS A 63 0.05 6.49 11.05
N ARG A 64 0.27 7.80 11.28
CA ARG A 64 -0.49 8.53 12.29
C ARG A 64 -1.96 8.66 11.90
N ILE A 65 -2.26 8.92 10.63
CA ILE A 65 -3.65 8.96 10.13
C ILE A 65 -4.31 7.60 10.35
N ALA A 66 -3.67 6.52 9.90
CA ALA A 66 -4.19 5.17 10.06
C ALA A 66 -4.40 4.79 11.54
N SER A 67 -3.43 5.11 12.41
CA SER A 67 -3.53 4.87 13.84
C SER A 67 -4.63 5.70 14.51
N GLY A 68 -4.77 6.97 14.15
CA GLY A 68 -5.83 7.85 14.67
C GLY A 68 -7.22 7.39 14.24
N ALA A 69 -7.33 6.80 13.05
CA ALA A 69 -8.56 6.25 12.50
C ALA A 69 -8.90 4.83 13.01
N GLY A 70 -7.97 4.16 13.71
CA GLY A 70 -8.13 2.76 14.10
C GLY A 70 -8.20 1.81 12.89
N ILE A 71 -7.42 2.08 11.85
CA ILE A 71 -7.35 1.28 10.62
C ILE A 71 -5.95 0.72 10.39
N HIS A 72 -5.87 -0.37 9.63
CA HIS A 72 -4.59 -0.94 9.21
C HIS A 72 -4.00 -0.22 8.00
N ASP A 73 -2.70 -0.42 7.75
CA ASP A 73 -1.97 0.14 6.60
C ASP A 73 -2.70 -0.07 5.27
N MET A 74 -3.27 -1.26 5.08
CA MET A 74 -4.22 -1.58 4.01
C MET A 74 -5.42 -2.23 4.68
N ASP A 75 -6.50 -1.48 4.85
CA ASP A 75 -7.73 -1.95 5.48
C ASP A 75 -8.73 -2.43 4.42
N SER A 76 -9.45 -3.51 4.70
CA SER A 76 -10.44 -4.07 3.78
C SER A 76 -11.86 -3.55 4.04
N ARG A 77 -12.09 -2.79 5.12
CA ARG A 77 -13.41 -2.23 5.42
C ARG A 77 -13.77 -1.14 4.41
N PRO A 78 -14.95 -1.21 3.76
CA PRO A 78 -15.43 -0.13 2.90
C PRO A 78 -15.42 1.24 3.57
N GLY A 79 -15.85 1.29 4.84
CA GLY A 79 -15.89 2.51 5.66
C GLY A 79 -14.54 2.97 6.24
N ALA A 80 -13.40 2.47 5.75
CA ALA A 80 -12.09 2.82 6.29
C ALA A 80 -11.63 4.22 5.86
N LEU A 81 -12.03 4.68 4.68
CA LEU A 81 -11.65 5.99 4.15
C LEU A 81 -12.28 7.12 4.99
N GLU A 82 -13.56 6.99 5.32
CA GLU A 82 -14.31 7.95 6.13
C GLU A 82 -13.66 8.13 7.51
N ARG A 83 -13.22 7.02 8.12
CA ARG A 83 -12.48 7.06 9.39
C ARG A 83 -11.14 7.78 9.26
N ALA A 84 -10.44 7.62 8.13
CA ALA A 84 -9.19 8.32 7.87
C ALA A 84 -9.40 9.83 7.68
N HIS A 85 -10.49 10.22 7.02
CA HIS A 85 -10.89 11.63 6.90
C HIS A 85 -11.21 12.23 8.27
N GLU A 86 -12.00 11.54 9.10
CA GLU A 86 -12.33 11.98 10.47
C GLU A 86 -11.09 12.12 11.38
N ALA A 87 -10.08 11.27 11.17
CA ALA A 87 -8.83 11.32 11.93
C ALA A 87 -7.84 12.40 11.46
N THR A 88 -8.10 13.05 10.32
CA THR A 88 -7.23 14.09 9.76
C THR A 88 -7.51 15.44 10.43
N THR A 89 -6.47 16.14 10.87
CA THR A 89 -6.60 17.43 11.57
C THR A 89 -5.99 18.61 10.78
N PRO A 90 -6.39 19.86 11.07
CA PRO A 90 -5.76 21.05 10.49
C PRO A 90 -4.24 21.11 10.71
N GLU A 91 -3.75 20.63 11.85
CA GLU A 91 -2.32 20.55 12.16
C GLU A 91 -1.61 19.57 11.25
N MET A 92 -2.23 18.43 10.93
CA MET A 92 -1.67 17.48 9.95
C MET A 92 -1.59 18.11 8.55
N ARG A 93 -2.61 18.89 8.14
CA ARG A 93 -2.56 19.64 6.89
C ARG A 93 -1.42 20.66 6.89
N ALA A 94 -1.28 21.44 7.95
CA ALA A 94 -0.19 22.43 8.07
C ALA A 94 1.20 21.77 8.04
N GLU A 95 1.35 20.61 8.68
CA GLU A 95 2.59 19.82 8.62
C GLU A 95 2.90 19.37 7.19
N LEU A 96 1.90 18.87 6.47
CA LEU A 96 2.03 18.43 5.07
C LEU A 96 2.37 19.59 4.13
N VAL A 97 1.71 20.73 4.29
CA VAL A 97 2.04 21.97 3.56
C VAL A 97 3.49 22.39 3.83
N GLY A 98 3.93 22.34 5.09
CA GLY A 98 5.32 22.63 5.46
C GLY A 98 6.33 21.65 4.84
N PHE A 99 5.96 20.36 4.75
CA PHE A 99 6.76 19.36 4.03
C PHE A 99 6.85 19.68 2.54
N LEU A 100 5.73 19.96 1.87
CA LEU A 100 5.69 20.28 0.44
C LEU A 100 6.47 21.55 0.12
N ARG A 101 6.30 22.65 0.88
CA ARG A 101 7.06 23.90 0.68
C ARG A 101 8.57 23.66 0.69
N LYS A 102 9.06 22.80 1.60
CA LYS A 102 10.48 22.45 1.68
C LYS A 102 10.96 21.63 0.49
N ARG A 103 10.13 20.72 -0.02
CA ARG A 103 10.51 19.84 -1.15
C ARG A 103 10.40 20.50 -2.50
N CYS A 104 9.48 21.45 -2.66
CA CYS A 104 9.34 22.21 -3.90
C CYS A 104 10.32 23.38 -4.00
N ALA A 105 11.12 23.65 -2.95
CA ALA A 105 12.17 24.65 -3.00
C ALA A 105 13.27 24.21 -3.99
N GLY A 106 13.18 24.70 -5.24
CA GLY A 106 14.11 24.36 -6.32
C GLY A 106 13.68 23.19 -7.21
N HIS A 107 12.52 22.57 -6.94
CA HIS A 107 12.01 21.43 -7.71
C HIS A 107 10.59 21.69 -8.18
N ARG A 108 10.37 21.54 -9.49
CA ARG A 108 9.07 21.76 -10.13
C ARG A 108 8.27 20.48 -10.33
N GLN A 109 8.89 19.32 -10.16
CA GLN A 109 8.25 18.00 -10.30
C GLN A 109 8.67 17.14 -9.11
N VAL A 110 7.76 17.00 -8.14
CA VAL A 110 7.98 16.23 -6.92
C VAL A 110 7.15 14.95 -6.99
N VAL A 111 7.74 13.82 -6.64
CA VAL A 111 7.08 12.52 -6.60
C VAL A 111 7.01 12.05 -5.15
N VAL A 112 5.81 11.72 -4.68
CA VAL A 112 5.63 11.07 -3.38
C VAL A 112 5.08 9.68 -3.60
N LYS A 113 5.70 8.71 -2.95
CA LYS A 113 5.25 7.32 -2.94
C LYS A 113 5.15 6.83 -1.50
N ASP A 114 3.96 6.36 -1.16
CA ASP A 114 3.69 5.50 -0.01
C ASP A 114 2.32 4.83 -0.25
N PRO A 115 2.20 3.49 -0.20
CA PRO A 115 0.94 2.81 -0.49
C PRO A 115 -0.23 3.20 0.44
N ARG A 116 0.05 3.76 1.62
CA ARG A 116 -0.97 4.21 2.59
C ARG A 116 -1.49 5.61 2.25
N SER A 117 -0.96 6.26 1.21
CA SER A 117 -1.46 7.54 0.72
C SER A 117 -2.94 7.49 0.29
N VAL A 118 -3.46 6.29 0.00
CA VAL A 118 -4.87 5.99 -0.23
C VAL A 118 -5.81 6.55 0.86
N TRP A 119 -5.34 6.64 2.11
CA TRP A 119 -6.10 7.17 3.25
C TRP A 119 -6.02 8.69 3.39
N ALA A 120 -5.22 9.35 2.56
CA ALA A 120 -4.88 10.76 2.71
C ALA A 120 -4.98 11.54 1.38
N GLN A 121 -5.57 10.96 0.33
CA GLN A 121 -5.56 11.57 -1.02
C GLN A 121 -6.16 12.98 -1.02
N GLN A 122 -7.33 13.17 -0.40
CA GLN A 122 -7.92 14.50 -0.22
C GLN A 122 -6.96 15.49 0.46
N LEU A 123 -6.32 15.08 1.55
CA LEU A 123 -5.38 15.91 2.30
C LEU A 123 -4.18 16.33 1.43
N TRP A 124 -3.67 15.42 0.59
CA TRP A 124 -2.63 15.74 -0.39
C TRP A 124 -3.12 16.71 -1.46
N ARG A 125 -4.34 16.55 -1.99
CA ARG A 125 -4.93 17.49 -2.97
C ARG A 125 -5.01 18.90 -2.39
N GLU A 126 -5.54 19.02 -1.18
CA GLU A 126 -5.70 20.31 -0.50
C GLU A 126 -4.35 20.96 -0.17
N ALA A 127 -3.39 20.20 0.37
CA ALA A 127 -2.07 20.71 0.69
C ALA A 127 -1.29 21.12 -0.57
N ALA A 128 -1.36 20.32 -1.65
CA ALA A 128 -0.75 20.65 -2.94
C ALA A 128 -1.32 21.95 -3.50
N ALA A 129 -2.64 22.11 -3.51
CA ALA A 129 -3.29 23.33 -3.98
C ALA A 129 -2.83 24.57 -3.18
N GLU A 130 -2.70 24.45 -1.86
CA GLU A 130 -2.26 25.52 -0.96
C GLU A 130 -0.81 25.95 -1.20
N VAL A 131 0.08 25.03 -1.58
CA VAL A 131 1.47 25.36 -1.96
C VAL A 131 1.61 25.76 -3.42
N GLY A 132 0.50 25.87 -4.15
CA GLY A 132 0.52 26.25 -5.55
C GLY A 132 0.97 25.14 -6.49
N LEU A 133 0.86 23.86 -6.11
CA LEU A 133 1.12 22.72 -6.99
C LEU A 133 -0.17 22.18 -7.60
N GLU A 134 -0.04 21.59 -8.78
CA GLU A 134 -1.04 20.69 -9.35
C GLU A 134 -0.73 19.25 -8.94
N ILE A 135 -1.69 18.57 -8.32
CA ILE A 135 -1.54 17.15 -8.00
C ILE A 135 -1.93 16.28 -9.19
N ARG A 136 -1.10 15.29 -9.49
CA ARG A 136 -1.30 14.30 -10.54
C ARG A 136 -1.09 12.90 -9.97
N TYR A 137 -1.74 11.89 -10.54
CA TYR A 137 -1.71 10.53 -10.01
C TYR A 137 -1.11 9.54 -10.99
N LEU A 138 -0.23 8.68 -10.48
CA LEU A 138 0.33 7.57 -11.23
C LEU A 138 -0.02 6.27 -10.50
N SER A 139 -1.00 5.54 -11.03
CA SER A 139 -1.47 4.28 -10.45
C SER A 139 -0.75 3.08 -11.08
N MET A 140 -0.03 2.32 -10.25
CA MET A 140 0.58 1.06 -10.68
C MET A 140 -0.39 -0.11 -10.63
N LEU A 141 -0.54 -0.79 -11.76
CA LEU A 141 -1.43 -1.92 -11.96
C LEU A 141 -0.66 -3.24 -12.01
N ARG A 142 -1.13 -4.20 -11.21
CA ARG A 142 -0.73 -5.60 -11.30
C ARG A 142 -1.91 -6.48 -10.94
N HIS A 143 -2.06 -7.58 -11.67
CA HIS A 143 -3.16 -8.51 -11.47
C HIS A 143 -3.26 -8.93 -9.99
N PRO A 144 -4.46 -8.92 -9.38
CA PRO A 144 -4.64 -9.24 -7.97
C PRO A 144 -4.02 -10.58 -7.58
N ALA A 145 -4.25 -11.65 -8.35
CA ALA A 145 -3.66 -12.96 -8.05
C ALA A 145 -2.13 -12.92 -7.96
N GLU A 146 -1.45 -12.18 -8.85
CA GLU A 146 0.00 -12.00 -8.79
C GLU A 146 0.43 -11.17 -7.56
N VAL A 147 -0.33 -10.13 -7.21
CA VAL A 147 -0.03 -9.29 -6.03
C VAL A 147 -0.04 -10.13 -4.75
N ILE A 148 -1.09 -10.94 -4.56
CA ILE A 148 -1.25 -11.81 -3.40
C ILE A 148 -0.21 -12.94 -3.42
N GLY A 149 -0.05 -13.62 -4.56
CA GLY A 149 0.92 -14.69 -4.74
C GLY A 149 2.37 -14.28 -4.46
N SER A 150 2.76 -13.07 -4.87
CA SER A 150 4.08 -12.49 -4.58
C SER A 150 4.33 -12.27 -3.08
N ARG A 151 3.26 -12.20 -2.28
CA ARG A 151 3.27 -11.97 -0.84
C ARG A 151 3.25 -13.31 -0.10
N SER A 152 2.43 -14.25 -0.55
CA SER A 152 2.38 -15.62 -0.03
C SER A 152 3.74 -16.33 -0.20
N ALA A 153 4.41 -16.25 -1.35
CA ALA A 153 5.73 -16.89 -1.52
C ALA A 153 6.82 -16.39 -0.54
N TYR A 154 6.68 -15.16 -0.02
CA TYR A 154 7.65 -14.55 0.91
C TYR A 154 7.28 -14.78 2.38
N TYR A 155 5.98 -14.71 2.73
CA TYR A 155 5.50 -14.89 4.10
C TYR A 155 5.06 -16.32 4.45
N ALA A 156 4.85 -17.19 3.46
CA ALA A 156 4.42 -18.58 3.65
C ALA A 156 5.57 -19.57 3.94
N THR A 157 6.79 -19.06 4.18
CA THR A 157 7.80 -19.89 4.82
C THR A 157 7.37 -20.10 6.28
N GLN A 158 6.62 -21.19 6.52
CA GLN A 158 6.12 -21.72 7.81
C GLN A 158 4.68 -21.39 8.24
N THR A 159 3.67 -21.54 7.37
CA THR A 159 2.25 -21.42 7.79
C THR A 159 1.41 -22.67 7.51
N ASP A 160 0.53 -22.99 8.47
CA ASP A 160 -0.59 -23.93 8.35
C ASP A 160 -1.52 -23.57 7.18
N GLU A 161 -2.12 -24.56 6.53
CA GLU A 161 -2.97 -24.40 5.35
C GLU A 161 -4.16 -23.46 5.64
N ALA A 162 -4.77 -23.60 6.82
CA ALA A 162 -5.85 -22.72 7.26
C ALA A 162 -5.39 -21.26 7.44
N GLN A 163 -4.13 -21.04 7.84
CA GLN A 163 -3.57 -19.70 7.98
C GLN A 163 -3.25 -19.08 6.61
N ARG A 164 -2.76 -19.89 5.67
CA ARG A 164 -2.55 -19.48 4.27
C ARG A 164 -3.88 -19.07 3.62
N HIS A 165 -4.91 -19.90 3.75
CA HIS A 165 -6.25 -19.63 3.23
C HIS A 165 -6.80 -18.28 3.73
N ARG A 166 -6.81 -18.06 5.05
CA ARG A 166 -7.22 -16.77 5.63
C ARG A 166 -6.39 -15.60 5.10
N TYR A 167 -5.08 -15.81 4.93
CA TYR A 167 -4.17 -14.80 4.42
C TYR A 167 -4.50 -14.37 2.99
N GLU A 168 -4.78 -15.33 2.11
CA GLU A 168 -5.14 -15.06 0.72
C GLU A 168 -6.44 -14.26 0.66
N ILE A 169 -7.49 -14.70 1.37
CA ILE A 169 -8.79 -14.00 1.43
C ILE A 169 -8.65 -12.54 1.87
N PHE A 170 -8.04 -12.28 3.04
CA PHE A 170 -8.01 -10.90 3.52
C PHE A 170 -7.10 -10.00 2.66
N ASN A 171 -6.07 -10.54 1.99
CA ASN A 171 -5.23 -9.73 1.10
C ASN A 171 -5.93 -9.42 -0.22
N VAL A 172 -6.77 -10.32 -0.75
CA VAL A 172 -7.65 -10.00 -1.88
C VAL A 172 -8.65 -8.91 -1.48
N ALA A 173 -9.30 -9.04 -0.32
CA ALA A 173 -10.23 -8.03 0.18
C ALA A 173 -9.56 -6.65 0.38
N ARG A 174 -8.32 -6.64 0.88
CA ARG A 174 -7.49 -5.41 0.96
C ARG A 174 -7.17 -4.84 -0.41
N TRP A 175 -6.83 -5.68 -1.39
CA TRP A 175 -6.57 -5.24 -2.75
C TRP A 175 -7.83 -4.61 -3.36
N VAL A 176 -8.99 -5.26 -3.21
CA VAL A 176 -10.30 -4.79 -3.69
C VAL A 176 -10.61 -3.40 -3.13
N ASN A 177 -10.63 -3.27 -1.81
CA ASN A 177 -11.00 -2.00 -1.16
C ASN A 177 -10.04 -0.86 -1.55
N ASN A 178 -8.73 -1.16 -1.57
CA ASN A 178 -7.71 -0.16 -1.86
C ASN A 178 -7.74 0.31 -3.32
N SER A 179 -7.97 -0.62 -4.26
CA SER A 179 -8.14 -0.29 -5.69
C SER A 179 -9.37 0.58 -5.92
N LEU A 180 -10.52 0.23 -5.32
CA LEU A 180 -11.76 0.99 -5.44
C LEU A 180 -11.62 2.41 -4.87
N ILE A 181 -11.05 2.53 -3.67
CA ILE A 181 -10.83 3.84 -3.02
C ILE A 181 -9.85 4.67 -3.83
N SER A 182 -8.72 4.09 -4.23
CA SER A 182 -7.70 4.83 -4.99
C SER A 182 -8.20 5.25 -6.36
N GLU A 183 -9.03 4.46 -7.03
CA GLU A 183 -9.64 4.88 -8.28
C GLU A 183 -10.64 6.03 -8.03
N ARG A 184 -11.58 5.85 -7.09
CA ARG A 184 -12.62 6.85 -6.80
C ARG A 184 -12.05 8.21 -6.39
N GLU A 185 -11.08 8.22 -5.48
CA GLU A 185 -10.47 9.46 -4.95
C GLU A 185 -9.60 10.21 -5.98
N THR A 186 -9.23 9.56 -7.09
CA THR A 186 -8.43 10.21 -8.16
C THR A 186 -9.28 10.71 -9.32
N ARG A 187 -10.58 10.43 -9.35
CA ARG A 187 -11.48 10.90 -10.41
C ARG A 187 -11.47 12.43 -10.50
N GLY A 188 -11.57 12.95 -11.72
CA GLY A 188 -11.53 14.40 -12.00
C GLY A 188 -10.16 15.05 -11.79
N GLN A 189 -9.11 14.29 -11.50
CA GLN A 189 -7.72 14.75 -11.45
C GLN A 189 -6.95 14.22 -12.67
N HIS A 190 -5.83 14.86 -13.02
CA HIS A 190 -4.92 14.31 -14.03
C HIS A 190 -4.27 13.03 -13.49
N ARG A 191 -4.52 11.91 -14.15
CA ARG A 191 -4.11 10.58 -13.69
C ARG A 191 -3.73 9.67 -14.86
N THR A 192 -2.80 8.76 -14.62
CA THR A 192 -2.42 7.68 -15.53
C THR A 192 -2.39 6.35 -14.78
N PHE A 193 -2.54 5.26 -15.53
CA PHE A 193 -2.41 3.90 -15.03
C PHE A 193 -1.33 3.18 -15.83
N VAL A 194 -0.42 2.50 -15.14
CA VAL A 194 0.73 1.82 -15.75
C VAL A 194 0.76 0.38 -15.29
N ARG A 195 0.86 -0.58 -16.22
CA ARG A 195 1.02 -1.98 -15.83
C ARG A 195 2.45 -2.23 -15.39
N TYR A 196 2.60 -3.03 -14.35
CA TYR A 196 3.91 -3.50 -13.92
C TYR A 196 4.65 -4.23 -15.03
N THR A 197 3.95 -5.01 -15.86
CA THR A 197 4.53 -5.74 -16.98
C THR A 197 5.12 -4.81 -18.04
N ASP A 198 4.48 -3.67 -18.31
CA ASP A 198 4.98 -2.69 -19.29
C ASP A 198 6.37 -2.18 -18.88
N LEU A 199 6.56 -1.89 -17.58
CA LEU A 199 7.86 -1.46 -17.06
C LEU A 199 8.94 -2.55 -17.14
N LEU A 200 8.57 -3.82 -17.06
CA LEU A 200 9.53 -4.93 -17.11
C LEU A 200 9.89 -5.33 -18.54
N GLU A 201 8.94 -5.20 -19.47
CA GLU A 201 9.13 -5.55 -20.87
C GLU A 201 9.93 -4.46 -21.60
N ASP A 202 9.50 -3.21 -21.49
CA ASP A 202 10.27 -2.04 -21.95
C ASP A 202 9.83 -0.79 -21.19
N TRP A 203 10.68 -0.35 -20.27
CA TRP A 203 10.38 0.80 -19.43
C TRP A 203 10.34 2.12 -20.20
N ARG A 204 11.02 2.25 -21.35
CA ARG A 204 11.14 3.52 -22.08
C ARG A 204 9.78 3.98 -22.63
N PRO A 205 9.05 3.19 -23.46
CA PRO A 205 7.71 3.57 -23.92
C PRO A 205 6.72 3.80 -22.78
N ALA A 206 6.82 3.01 -21.70
CA ALA A 206 5.97 3.18 -20.53
C ALA A 206 6.20 4.54 -19.85
N LEU A 207 7.45 4.97 -19.70
CA LEU A 207 7.76 6.28 -19.11
C LEU A 207 7.52 7.44 -20.08
N GLU A 208 7.69 7.26 -21.39
CA GLU A 208 7.26 8.25 -22.40
C GLU A 208 5.75 8.50 -22.34
N LYS A 209 4.95 7.42 -22.22
CA LYS A 209 3.49 7.53 -22.00
C LYS A 209 3.19 8.32 -20.72
N VAL A 210 3.85 7.99 -19.60
CA VAL A 210 3.68 8.71 -18.33
C VAL A 210 4.04 10.18 -18.46
N ALA A 211 5.14 10.51 -19.13
CA ALA A 211 5.55 11.90 -19.36
C ALA A 211 4.50 12.66 -20.17
N THR A 212 3.96 12.04 -21.21
CA THR A 212 2.94 12.64 -22.07
C THR A 212 1.63 12.86 -21.31
N GLU A 213 1.09 11.82 -20.69
CA GLU A 213 -0.22 11.86 -20.02
C GLU A 213 -0.21 12.71 -18.76
N LEU A 214 0.90 12.71 -18.01
CA LEU A 214 1.05 13.52 -16.80
C LEU A 214 1.82 14.80 -17.04
N GLY A 215 2.13 15.21 -18.27
CA GLY A 215 2.87 16.43 -18.59
C GLY A 215 4.16 16.59 -17.79
N LEU A 216 4.97 15.52 -17.71
CA LEU A 216 6.25 15.50 -16.99
C LEU A 216 7.42 15.72 -17.96
N SER A 217 8.53 16.19 -17.43
CA SER A 217 9.79 16.32 -18.15
C SER A 217 10.89 15.56 -17.45
N TYR A 218 11.64 14.76 -18.20
CA TYR A 218 12.76 13.97 -17.71
C TYR A 218 14.08 14.64 -18.08
N THR A 219 15.08 14.49 -17.20
CA THR A 219 16.46 14.89 -17.50
C THR A 219 17.28 13.75 -18.12
N GLY A 220 16.85 12.51 -17.90
CA GLY A 220 17.44 11.32 -18.53
C GLY A 220 17.00 11.15 -19.98
N ASP A 221 17.89 10.59 -20.80
CA ASP A 221 17.61 10.24 -22.20
C ASP A 221 16.83 8.92 -22.29
N LEU A 222 15.67 8.95 -22.94
CA LEU A 222 14.82 7.79 -23.18
C LEU A 222 15.03 7.18 -24.56
N THR A 223 15.97 7.68 -25.36
CA THR A 223 16.28 7.14 -26.68
C THR A 223 16.62 5.65 -26.57
N PRO A 224 15.96 4.77 -27.35
CA PRO A 224 16.26 3.35 -27.36
C PRO A 224 17.74 3.08 -27.69
N GLY A 225 18.38 2.21 -26.91
CA GLY A 225 19.79 1.86 -27.08
C GLY A 225 20.80 2.74 -26.31
N THR A 226 20.39 3.91 -25.79
CA THR A 226 21.23 4.70 -24.87
C THR A 226 21.16 4.09 -23.47
N ARG A 227 22.30 3.68 -22.88
CA ARG A 227 22.32 3.15 -21.50
C ARG A 227 21.89 4.23 -20.50
N HIS A 228 20.98 3.86 -19.59
CA HIS A 228 20.46 4.71 -18.53
C HIS A 228 20.49 3.97 -17.18
N PRO A 229 20.65 4.64 -16.01
CA PRO A 229 20.62 3.96 -14.70
C PRO A 229 19.37 3.13 -14.41
N VAL A 230 18.26 3.43 -15.09
CA VAL A 230 17.02 2.65 -14.99
C VAL A 230 17.19 1.22 -15.53
N ASP A 231 18.06 1.02 -16.54
CA ASP A 231 18.35 -0.31 -17.11
C ASP A 231 18.95 -1.28 -16.06
N ASP A 232 19.77 -0.77 -15.14
CA ASP A 232 20.35 -1.58 -14.05
C ASP A 232 19.42 -1.66 -12.82
N PHE A 233 18.49 -0.71 -12.72
CA PHE A 233 17.57 -0.59 -11.58
C PHE A 233 16.39 -1.55 -11.70
N ILE A 234 15.73 -1.59 -12.87
CA ILE A 234 14.61 -2.49 -13.13
C ILE A 234 15.18 -3.89 -13.38
N ASP A 235 14.77 -4.81 -12.53
CA ASP A 235 15.20 -6.21 -12.60
C ASP A 235 13.97 -7.08 -12.95
N PRO A 236 13.85 -7.53 -14.22
CA PRO A 236 12.77 -8.41 -14.66
C PRO A 236 12.71 -9.72 -13.87
N ASP A 237 13.85 -10.20 -13.36
CA ASP A 237 13.94 -11.44 -12.58
C ASP A 237 13.32 -11.30 -11.18
N LEU A 238 12.83 -10.11 -10.80
CA LEU A 238 12.00 -9.95 -9.61
C LEU A 238 10.54 -10.38 -9.83
N ARG A 239 10.08 -10.57 -11.08
CA ARG A 239 8.77 -11.18 -11.40
C ARG A 239 8.89 -12.70 -11.50
N ARG A 240 9.23 -13.35 -10.38
CA ARG A 240 9.48 -14.80 -10.32
C ARG A 240 8.23 -15.68 -10.33
N VAL A 241 7.08 -15.12 -9.97
CA VAL A 241 5.86 -15.89 -9.73
C VAL A 241 4.72 -15.34 -10.58
N ARG A 242 4.17 -16.19 -11.45
CA ARG A 242 2.96 -15.94 -12.25
C ARG A 242 1.83 -16.74 -11.60
N VAL A 243 1.17 -16.13 -10.63
CA VAL A 243 0.05 -16.73 -9.88
C VAL A 243 -1.25 -16.35 -10.57
N THR A 244 -2.11 -17.33 -10.83
CA THR A 244 -3.48 -17.12 -11.32
C THR A 244 -4.49 -17.34 -10.19
N TRP A 245 -5.78 -17.15 -10.47
CA TRP A 245 -6.83 -17.47 -9.49
C TRP A 245 -6.87 -18.96 -9.15
N ASP A 246 -6.47 -19.84 -10.07
CA ASP A 246 -6.43 -21.30 -9.85
C ASP A 246 -5.40 -21.73 -8.78
N ASP A 247 -4.42 -20.86 -8.50
CA ASP A 247 -3.37 -21.08 -7.50
C ASP A 247 -3.76 -20.60 -6.09
N LEU A 248 -4.89 -19.90 -5.96
CA LEU A 248 -5.35 -19.26 -4.73
C LEU A 248 -6.66 -19.90 -4.25
N ASP A 249 -6.79 -20.03 -2.94
CA ASP A 249 -8.01 -20.55 -2.33
C ASP A 249 -8.83 -19.38 -1.75
N VAL A 250 -9.66 -18.78 -2.60
CA VAL A 250 -10.43 -17.56 -2.32
C VAL A 250 -11.87 -17.76 -2.80
N PRO A 251 -12.90 -17.32 -2.04
CA PRO A 251 -14.30 -17.45 -2.44
C PRO A 251 -14.59 -16.81 -3.80
N ASP A 252 -15.35 -17.52 -4.64
CA ASP A 252 -15.70 -17.11 -6.02
C ASP A 252 -16.26 -15.68 -6.09
N ASP A 253 -17.16 -15.32 -5.17
CA ASP A 253 -17.75 -13.97 -5.12
C ASP A 253 -16.67 -12.87 -4.99
N LEU A 254 -15.62 -13.12 -4.20
CA LEU A 254 -14.53 -12.17 -4.01
C LEU A 254 -13.58 -12.18 -5.22
N VAL A 255 -13.35 -13.34 -5.84
CA VAL A 255 -12.60 -13.47 -7.09
C VAL A 255 -13.28 -12.69 -8.22
N GLU A 256 -14.58 -12.86 -8.40
CA GLU A 256 -15.35 -12.15 -9.43
C GLU A 256 -15.31 -10.63 -9.23
N ILE A 257 -15.45 -10.15 -7.99
CA ILE A 257 -15.33 -8.71 -7.69
C ILE A 257 -13.91 -8.23 -8.02
N ALA A 258 -12.88 -8.95 -7.56
CA ALA A 258 -11.49 -8.55 -7.80
C ALA A 258 -11.13 -8.57 -9.30
N GLN A 259 -11.61 -9.57 -10.04
CA GLN A 259 -11.42 -9.67 -11.49
C GLN A 259 -12.15 -8.55 -12.21
N GLY A 260 -13.42 -8.29 -11.87
CA GLY A 260 -14.19 -7.19 -12.46
C GLY A 260 -13.50 -5.84 -12.26
N ILE A 261 -12.95 -5.59 -11.07
CA ILE A 261 -12.16 -4.38 -10.80
C ILE A 261 -10.92 -4.33 -11.67
N TRP A 262 -10.18 -5.43 -11.77
CA TRP A 262 -8.99 -5.51 -12.62
C TRP A 262 -9.31 -5.18 -14.08
N ASP A 263 -10.40 -5.74 -14.61
CA ASP A 263 -10.83 -5.53 -15.99
C ASP A 263 -11.18 -4.05 -16.25
N GLN A 264 -11.87 -3.39 -15.31
CA GLN A 264 -12.17 -1.95 -15.44
C GLN A 264 -10.92 -1.07 -15.28
N LEU A 265 -9.98 -1.42 -14.40
CA LEU A 265 -8.70 -0.71 -14.30
C LEU A 265 -7.88 -0.85 -15.60
N MET A 266 -8.02 -1.97 -16.31
CA MET A 266 -7.43 -2.17 -17.63
C MET A 266 -8.08 -1.30 -18.71
N VAL A 267 -9.40 -1.10 -18.66
CA VAL A 267 -10.10 -0.12 -19.53
C VAL A 267 -9.57 1.29 -19.26
N LEU A 268 -9.45 1.71 -18.00
CA LEU A 268 -8.89 3.02 -17.65
C LEU A 268 -7.45 3.20 -18.12
N HIS A 269 -6.61 2.17 -18.05
CA HIS A 269 -5.25 2.20 -18.60
C HIS A 269 -5.23 2.42 -20.12
N ALA A 270 -6.12 1.74 -20.85
CA ALA A 270 -6.23 1.87 -22.30
C ALA A 270 -6.79 3.23 -22.72
N ALA A 271 -7.70 3.80 -21.93
CA ALA A 271 -8.34 5.09 -22.19
C ALA A 271 -7.52 6.32 -21.74
N GLY A 272 -6.29 6.13 -21.22
CA GLY A 272 -5.45 7.24 -20.75
C GLY A 272 -5.94 7.87 -19.44
N GLY A 273 -6.64 7.10 -18.60
CA GLY A 273 -6.97 7.45 -17.22
C GLY A 273 -8.42 7.80 -16.93
N ALA A 274 -9.28 7.94 -17.93
CA ALA A 274 -10.69 8.25 -17.70
C ALA A 274 -11.61 7.51 -18.68
N ASP A 275 -12.61 6.82 -18.13
CA ASP A 275 -13.71 6.21 -18.86
C ASP A 275 -14.94 6.18 -17.94
N GLU A 276 -16.04 6.77 -18.38
CA GLU A 276 -17.26 6.92 -17.57
C GLU A 276 -17.93 5.56 -17.31
N SER A 277 -17.93 4.67 -18.31
CA SER A 277 -18.52 3.33 -18.18
C SER A 277 -17.72 2.49 -17.20
N ALA A 278 -16.40 2.49 -17.31
CA ALA A 278 -15.53 1.77 -16.39
C ALA A 278 -15.68 2.29 -14.96
N SER A 279 -15.81 3.61 -14.79
CA SER A 279 -16.02 4.23 -13.47
C SER A 279 -17.37 3.82 -12.86
N ALA A 280 -18.44 3.77 -13.67
CA ALA A 280 -19.75 3.32 -13.23
C ALA A 280 -19.77 1.84 -12.83
N GLU A 281 -19.10 0.98 -13.60
CA GLU A 281 -18.93 -0.43 -13.26
C GLU A 281 -18.12 -0.63 -11.97
N LEU A 282 -17.07 0.18 -11.75
CA LEU A 282 -16.32 0.17 -10.48
C LEU A 282 -17.19 0.58 -9.29
N ASP A 283 -18.12 1.53 -9.46
CA ASP A 283 -19.08 1.90 -8.41
C ASP A 283 -20.07 0.75 -8.12
N ALA A 284 -20.53 0.04 -9.15
CA ALA A 284 -21.37 -1.15 -8.99
C ALA A 284 -20.62 -2.29 -8.26
N LEU A 285 -19.35 -2.51 -8.58
CA LEU A 285 -18.46 -3.47 -7.92
C LEU A 285 -18.18 -3.08 -6.47
N ALA A 286 -18.01 -1.80 -6.16
CA ALA A 286 -17.91 -1.31 -4.79
C ALA A 286 -19.19 -1.62 -3.99
N ALA A 287 -20.37 -1.35 -4.54
CA ALA A 287 -21.62 -1.69 -3.89
C ALA A 287 -21.80 -3.21 -3.68
N ARG A 288 -21.29 -4.05 -4.60
CA ARG A 288 -21.28 -5.51 -4.43
C ARG A 288 -20.33 -5.93 -3.31
N TYR A 289 -19.13 -5.34 -3.26
CA TYR A 289 -18.15 -5.59 -2.20
C TYR A 289 -18.68 -5.19 -0.82
N ASP A 290 -19.37 -4.06 -0.71
CA ASP A 290 -19.98 -3.60 0.54
C ASP A 290 -21.00 -4.60 1.08
N ARG A 291 -21.86 -5.14 0.20
CA ARG A 291 -22.83 -6.19 0.57
C ARG A 291 -22.14 -7.47 1.02
N LEU A 292 -21.10 -7.91 0.29
CA LEU A 292 -20.32 -9.09 0.65
C LEU A 292 -19.63 -8.91 2.00
N PHE A 293 -19.01 -7.75 2.24
CA PHE A 293 -18.35 -7.43 3.49
C PHE A 293 -19.34 -7.40 4.66
N ALA A 294 -20.50 -6.77 4.49
CA ALA A 294 -21.54 -6.71 5.51
C ALA A 294 -22.09 -8.10 5.85
N ALA A 295 -22.33 -8.95 4.84
CA ALA A 295 -22.77 -10.32 5.04
C ALA A 295 -21.70 -11.15 5.79
N ALA A 296 -20.43 -11.05 5.37
CA ALA A 296 -19.32 -11.73 6.04
C ALA A 296 -19.17 -11.29 7.51
N ALA A 297 -19.32 -10.00 7.79
CA ALA A 297 -19.28 -9.47 9.15
C ALA A 297 -20.45 -9.99 10.01
N ALA A 298 -21.65 -10.08 9.46
CA ALA A 298 -22.82 -10.63 10.14
C ALA A 298 -22.68 -12.14 10.42
N ILE A 299 -22.22 -12.91 9.43
CA ILE A 299 -21.97 -14.35 9.57
C ILE A 299 -20.88 -14.62 10.62
N SER A 300 -19.86 -13.78 10.69
CA SER A 300 -18.75 -13.93 11.63
C SER A 300 -19.09 -13.48 13.06
N HIS A 301 -20.31 -13.00 13.34
CA HIS A 301 -20.68 -12.37 14.60
C HIS A 301 -20.35 -13.24 15.82
N ASP A 302 -20.87 -14.47 15.86
CA ASP A 302 -20.71 -15.37 17.00
C ASP A 302 -19.23 -15.74 17.23
N ALA A 303 -18.49 -16.01 16.15
CA ALA A 303 -17.05 -16.32 16.22
C ALA A 303 -16.24 -15.12 16.74
N VAL A 304 -16.61 -13.89 16.38
CA VAL A 304 -15.98 -12.66 16.90
C VAL A 304 -16.32 -12.45 18.38
N GLU A 305 -17.56 -12.69 18.79
CA GLU A 305 -17.97 -12.56 20.19
C GLU A 305 -17.31 -13.62 21.09
N GLU A 306 -17.18 -14.85 20.61
CA GLU A 306 -16.40 -15.91 21.26
C GLU A 306 -14.94 -15.48 21.47
N ALA A 307 -14.26 -15.07 20.39
CA ALA A 307 -12.87 -14.60 20.45
C ALA A 307 -12.69 -13.39 21.40
N ARG A 308 -13.66 -12.47 21.44
CA ARG A 308 -13.68 -11.35 22.40
C ARG A 308 -13.83 -11.82 23.84
N ALA A 309 -14.72 -12.78 24.11
CA ALA A 309 -14.92 -13.34 25.43
C ALA A 309 -13.66 -14.05 25.93
N GLU A 310 -13.02 -14.85 25.07
CA GLU A 310 -11.75 -15.51 25.37
C GLU A 310 -10.62 -14.52 25.68
N ALA A 311 -10.49 -13.46 24.87
CA ALA A 311 -9.50 -12.41 25.09
C ALA A 311 -9.70 -11.68 26.43
N ARG A 312 -10.96 -11.36 26.78
CA ARG A 312 -11.31 -10.77 28.09
C ARG A 312 -10.94 -11.71 29.23
N ALA A 313 -11.26 -13.00 29.11
CA ALA A 313 -10.94 -14.01 30.13
C ALA A 313 -9.43 -14.25 30.26
N ALA A 314 -8.67 -14.18 29.17
CA ALA A 314 -7.21 -14.26 29.20
C ALA A 314 -6.60 -13.03 29.91
N GLY A 315 -7.05 -11.82 29.58
CA GLY A 315 -6.61 -10.59 30.23
C GLY A 315 -6.90 -10.57 31.74
N ALA A 316 -8.08 -11.04 32.15
CA ALA A 316 -8.42 -11.17 33.57
C ALA A 316 -7.51 -12.16 34.33
N ARG A 317 -7.13 -13.27 33.68
CA ARG A 317 -6.19 -14.27 34.23
C ARG A 317 -4.76 -13.74 34.33
N GLU A 318 -4.33 -12.87 33.41
CA GLU A 318 -3.01 -12.24 33.47
C GLU A 318 -2.95 -11.15 34.57
N ALA A 319 -4.01 -10.36 34.73
CA ALA A 319 -4.11 -9.35 35.79
C ALA A 319 -4.18 -9.94 37.21
N THR A 320 -4.62 -11.20 37.35
CA THR A 320 -4.73 -11.91 38.64
C THR A 320 -3.52 -12.80 38.95
N ARG A 321 -2.51 -12.85 38.08
CA ARG A 321 -1.26 -13.59 38.35
C ARG A 321 -0.42 -12.81 39.38
N PRO A 322 -0.05 -13.41 40.52
CA PRO A 322 0.81 -12.73 41.49
C PRO A 322 2.15 -12.36 40.85
N GLU A 323 2.55 -11.10 40.98
CA GLU A 323 3.88 -10.64 40.60
C GLU A 323 4.91 -11.47 41.37
N THR A 324 5.66 -12.31 40.66
CA THR A 324 6.83 -12.95 41.25
C THR A 324 7.91 -11.87 41.32
N PRO A 325 8.44 -11.50 42.50
CA PRO A 325 9.43 -10.45 42.60
C PRO A 325 10.75 -10.95 42.01
N THR A 326 10.97 -10.72 40.71
CA THR A 326 12.30 -10.81 40.11
C THR A 326 13.06 -9.55 40.47
N ALA A 327 14.16 -9.74 41.19
CA ALA A 327 15.09 -8.68 41.61
C ALA A 327 15.43 -7.75 40.42
N ALA A 328 15.14 -6.47 40.59
CA ALA A 328 15.46 -5.43 39.64
C ALA A 328 16.97 -5.20 39.59
N THR A 329 17.66 -5.76 38.60
CA THR A 329 18.91 -5.17 38.10
C THR A 329 18.55 -4.17 37.03
N GLY A 330 18.66 -2.88 37.38
CA GLY A 330 18.38 -1.77 36.50
C GLY A 330 19.23 -1.78 35.22
N ARG A 331 18.55 -1.68 34.09
CA ARG A 331 19.07 -1.06 32.88
C ARG A 331 17.99 -0.13 32.34
N LEU A 332 18.40 1.11 32.05
CA LEU A 332 17.58 2.13 31.41
C LEU A 332 17.04 1.60 30.08
N VAL A 333 15.73 1.79 29.88
CA VAL A 333 15.03 1.46 28.64
C VAL A 333 15.31 2.57 27.63
N GLU A 334 16.18 2.30 26.67
CA GLU A 334 16.23 3.04 25.40
C GLU A 334 15.09 2.58 24.50
N GLU A 335 14.58 3.51 23.69
CA GLU A 335 13.44 3.39 22.76
C GLU A 335 13.44 2.09 21.93
N THR A 336 12.66 1.11 22.36
CA THR A 336 12.41 -0.11 21.59
C THR A 336 11.36 0.14 20.50
N GLY A 337 11.80 0.16 19.25
CA GLY A 337 10.93 0.18 18.08
C GLY A 337 10.11 -1.11 17.92
N GLY A 338 8.98 -1.02 17.21
CA GLY A 338 7.94 -2.06 17.09
C GLY A 338 8.32 -3.44 16.53
N ARG A 339 9.62 -3.75 16.35
CA ARG A 339 10.12 -5.10 16.07
C ARG A 339 10.43 -5.91 17.34
N ASP A 340 10.70 -5.27 18.47
CA ASP A 340 11.02 -5.97 19.72
C ASP A 340 9.78 -6.48 20.47
N LEU A 341 8.62 -5.86 20.26
CA LEU A 341 7.35 -6.31 20.84
C LEU A 341 6.90 -7.69 20.31
N LEU A 342 7.21 -7.99 19.04
CA LEU A 342 6.93 -9.31 18.44
C LEU A 342 7.84 -10.41 19.00
N ARG A 343 9.10 -10.11 19.32
CA ARG A 343 10.02 -11.08 19.93
C ARG A 343 9.58 -11.46 21.35
N VAL A 344 9.16 -10.49 22.15
CA VAL A 344 8.69 -10.73 23.53
C VAL A 344 7.39 -11.55 23.56
N VAL A 345 6.49 -11.35 22.60
CA VAL A 345 5.25 -12.14 22.49
C VAL A 345 5.52 -13.56 21.98
N VAL A 346 6.45 -13.73 21.03
CA VAL A 346 6.84 -15.04 20.49
C VAL A 346 7.64 -15.88 21.50
N GLU A 347 8.56 -15.28 22.25
CA GLU A 347 9.33 -15.97 23.30
C GLU A 347 8.44 -16.43 24.47
N ARG A 348 7.38 -15.68 24.81
CA ARG A 348 6.40 -16.09 25.83
C ARG A 348 5.47 -17.22 25.37
N ALA A 349 5.23 -17.36 24.06
CA ALA A 349 4.44 -18.46 23.50
C ALA A 349 5.26 -19.77 23.39
N ALA A 350 6.57 -19.68 23.11
CA ALA A 350 7.45 -20.85 23.00
C ALA A 350 7.80 -21.52 24.35
N GLY A 351 7.66 -20.81 25.47
CA GLY A 351 7.97 -21.32 26.82
C GLY A 351 6.95 -22.28 27.43
N ARG A 352 5.88 -22.67 26.72
CA ARG A 352 4.83 -23.58 27.21
C ARG A 352 4.75 -24.87 26.39
N LEU A 353 5.78 -25.71 26.49
CA LEU A 353 5.70 -27.13 26.11
C LEU A 353 6.05 -27.98 27.34
N PRO A 354 5.18 -28.90 27.81
CA PRO A 354 5.47 -29.73 28.97
C PRO A 354 6.55 -30.77 28.61
N GLY A 355 7.60 -30.81 29.44
CA GLY A 355 8.76 -31.67 29.25
C GLY A 355 8.43 -33.17 29.27
N ARG A 356 8.92 -33.89 28.26
CA ARG A 356 9.03 -35.35 28.28
C ARG A 356 9.98 -35.78 29.40
N ARG A 357 9.43 -36.47 30.41
CA ARG A 357 10.21 -37.25 31.38
C ARG A 357 11.03 -38.32 30.64
N ARG A 358 12.37 -38.23 30.71
CA ARG A 358 13.26 -39.37 30.48
C ARG A 358 13.32 -40.20 31.77
N GLY A 359 12.70 -41.37 31.76
CA GLY A 359 12.93 -42.40 32.77
C GLY A 359 14.23 -43.14 32.47
N ARG A 360 15.06 -43.32 33.50
CA ARG A 360 16.20 -44.25 33.53
C ARG A 360 15.68 -45.67 33.74
N ALA A 361 16.13 -46.60 32.92
CA ALA A 361 16.63 -47.92 33.29
C ALA A 361 17.53 -48.40 32.15
#